data_AF-A0A926TN30-F1
#
_entry.id   AF-A0A926TN30-F1
#
_cell.length_a   1.000
_cell.length_b   1.000
_cell.length_c   1.000
_cell.angle_alpha   90.00
_cell.angle_beta   90.00
_cell.angle_gamma   90.00
#
_symmetry.space_group_name_H-M   'P 1'
#
loop_
_entity.id
_entity.type
_entity.pdbx_description
1 polymer ?
#
loop_
_entity_poly.entity_id
_entity_poly.type
_entity_poly.pdbx_seq_one_letter_code
_entity_poly.pdbx_strand_id
1 'polypeptide(L)'
;MSRPTMPTKADQSHSGTAATLQPFAIGVKNVFVLLSACVLGLVGCTKPLDHLQIENNIRDSVIQQGGVSLKTVSCPNDVQPAANQAFTCLGTLDTGGTFAIKVQQKDSQGTVQWDIPSVRGLVNVAKLETLLQETLTSEIRTALRVECGDSYRAVRPGETFDCNVQSAAKPLAATSTEGTISKLSNAALTPAARATKPITPERITVTMDAEGNVNWQEILPKPPTVKVARAAQVTATPTEKAQVKRRVSATSKTVPNPQRPSDSEVVVE
;
A
#
# COMPACT_ATOMS: atom_id res chain seq x y z
N MET A 1 9.38 -23.24 5.65
CA MET A 1 8.55 -22.06 5.36
C MET A 1 9.19 -21.33 4.20
N SER A 2 8.66 -21.56 3.00
CA SER A 2 9.24 -21.06 1.74
C SER A 2 8.81 -19.61 1.54
N ARG A 3 9.78 -18.70 1.44
CA ARG A 3 9.52 -17.28 1.14
C ARG A 3 9.07 -17.17 -0.32
N PRO A 4 7.95 -16.52 -0.65
CA PRO A 4 7.65 -16.18 -2.03
C PRO A 4 8.57 -15.04 -2.48
N THR A 5 9.35 -15.29 -3.52
CA THR A 5 10.16 -14.28 -4.21
C THR A 5 9.21 -13.43 -5.05
N MET A 6 9.07 -12.14 -4.72
CA MET A 6 8.29 -11.19 -5.52
C MET A 6 8.88 -11.04 -6.93
N PRO A 7 8.07 -10.97 -7.99
CA PRO A 7 8.56 -10.67 -9.33
C PRO A 7 8.95 -9.18 -9.41
N THR A 8 10.22 -8.92 -9.73
CA THR A 8 10.71 -7.60 -10.16
C THR A 8 9.97 -7.19 -11.43
N LYS A 9 9.01 -6.28 -11.30
CA LYS A 9 8.25 -5.75 -12.44
C LYS A 9 9.17 -4.79 -13.21
N ALA A 10 9.61 -5.25 -14.38
CA ALA A 10 10.35 -4.44 -15.33
C ALA A 10 9.51 -3.23 -15.78
N ASP A 11 10.20 -2.09 -15.86
CA ASP A 11 9.80 -0.82 -16.45
C ASP A 11 8.97 -1.01 -17.73
N GLN A 12 7.65 -0.82 -17.65
CA GLN A 12 6.81 -0.60 -18.83
C GLN A 12 6.68 0.90 -19.05
N SER A 13 7.70 1.41 -19.75
CA SER A 13 7.64 2.64 -20.54
C SER A 13 6.45 2.55 -21.51
N HIS A 14 5.31 3.13 -21.11
CA HIS A 14 4.20 3.36 -22.02
C HIS A 14 4.52 4.60 -22.84
N SER A 15 5.05 4.33 -24.03
CA SER A 15 5.06 5.21 -25.20
C SER A 15 3.70 5.87 -25.40
N GLY A 16 3.75 7.19 -25.64
CA GLY A 16 2.61 8.07 -25.73
C GLY A 16 1.56 7.67 -26.77
N THR A 17 0.31 7.80 -26.35
CA THR A 17 -0.84 7.92 -27.26
C THR A 17 -0.75 9.26 -27.98
N ALA A 18 -0.31 9.21 -29.24
CA ALA A 18 -0.49 10.28 -30.19
C ALA A 18 -2.00 10.59 -30.32
N ALA A 19 -2.41 11.76 -29.84
CA ALA A 19 -3.72 12.31 -30.11
C ALA A 19 -3.83 12.62 -31.61
N THR A 20 -4.54 11.76 -32.34
CA THR A 20 -4.96 12.00 -33.72
C THR A 20 -5.89 13.20 -33.76
N LEU A 21 -5.35 14.38 -34.07
CA LEU A 21 -6.11 15.58 -34.38
C LEU A 21 -6.84 15.38 -35.71
N GLN A 22 -8.17 15.41 -35.68
CA GLN A 22 -8.98 15.51 -36.89
C GLN A 22 -8.90 16.94 -37.45
N PRO A 23 -8.68 17.13 -38.76
CA PRO A 23 -8.68 18.45 -39.39
C PRO A 23 -10.13 18.89 -39.65
N PHE A 24 -10.64 19.85 -38.88
CA PHE A 24 -11.79 20.65 -39.29
C PHE A 24 -11.33 21.65 -40.34
N ALA A 25 -11.57 21.32 -41.61
CA ALA A 25 -11.41 22.21 -42.75
C ALA A 25 -12.50 23.29 -42.71
N ILE A 26 -12.23 24.41 -42.04
CA ILE A 26 -13.02 25.63 -42.18
C ILE A 26 -12.34 26.47 -43.27
N GLY A 27 -12.95 26.49 -44.46
CA GLY A 27 -12.54 27.34 -45.55
C GLY A 27 -12.86 28.80 -45.25
N VAL A 28 -11.84 29.62 -45.04
CA VAL A 28 -11.97 31.09 -45.04
C VAL A 28 -11.03 31.64 -46.12
N LYS A 29 -11.62 32.05 -47.24
CA LYS A 29 -10.94 32.79 -48.31
C LYS A 29 -10.73 34.24 -47.86
N ASN A 30 -9.51 34.75 -48.10
CA ASN A 30 -9.17 36.16 -48.25
C ASN A 30 -9.63 37.14 -47.16
N VAL A 31 -8.74 37.48 -46.21
CA VAL A 31 -8.43 38.89 -45.90
C VAL A 31 -6.92 39.02 -45.65
N PHE A 32 -6.33 39.80 -46.52
CA PHE A 32 -4.93 40.21 -46.59
C PHE A 32 -4.66 41.26 -45.49
N VAL A 33 -3.53 41.12 -44.79
CA VAL A 33 -2.61 42.22 -44.41
C VAL A 33 -3.24 43.45 -43.73
N LEU A 34 -3.13 43.52 -42.39
CA LEU A 34 -2.89 44.73 -41.55
C LEU A 34 -3.27 44.44 -40.09
N LEU A 35 -2.29 44.10 -39.22
CA LEU A 35 -2.21 44.56 -37.82
C LEU A 35 -0.95 43.99 -37.13
N SER A 36 0.21 44.49 -37.58
CA SER A 36 1.45 44.47 -36.82
C SER A 36 1.37 45.55 -35.74
N ALA A 37 0.82 45.26 -34.55
CA ALA A 37 1.02 45.99 -33.28
C ALA A 37 0.00 45.57 -32.19
N CYS A 38 0.18 44.38 -31.61
CA CYS A 38 -0.41 44.07 -30.29
C CYS A 38 0.45 43.03 -29.55
N VAL A 39 1.75 43.32 -29.44
CA VAL A 39 2.65 42.63 -28.51
C VAL A 39 2.92 43.61 -27.36
N LEU A 40 1.88 43.91 -26.58
CA LEU A 40 1.99 44.76 -25.40
C LEU A 40 1.39 44.01 -24.20
N GLY A 41 2.29 43.44 -23.40
CA GLY A 41 2.15 43.49 -21.95
C GLY A 41 1.10 42.60 -21.30
N LEU A 42 1.09 41.30 -21.58
CA LEU A 42 0.71 40.33 -20.54
C LEU A 42 1.93 40.12 -19.61
N VAL A 43 2.38 41.19 -18.97
CA VAL A 43 3.14 41.07 -17.72
C VAL A 43 2.12 40.61 -16.70
N GLY A 44 1.84 39.31 -16.74
CA GLY A 44 0.92 38.68 -15.81
C GLY A 44 1.44 38.96 -14.41
N CYS A 45 0.66 39.69 -13.63
CA CYS A 45 0.81 39.74 -12.18
C CYS A 45 0.60 38.31 -11.66
N THR A 46 1.64 37.50 -11.67
CA THR A 46 1.65 36.19 -11.03
C THR A 46 1.64 36.47 -9.54
N LYS A 47 0.50 36.23 -8.90
CA LYS A 47 0.43 36.28 -7.44
C LYS A 47 1.42 35.24 -6.90
N PRO A 48 2.24 35.61 -5.90
CA PRO A 48 3.10 34.63 -5.25
C PRO A 48 2.23 33.52 -4.65
N LEU A 49 2.77 32.31 -4.62
CA LEU A 49 2.11 31.17 -4.02
C LEU A 49 2.00 31.42 -2.51
N ASP A 50 0.81 31.28 -1.93
CA ASP A 50 0.63 31.43 -0.48
C ASP A 50 1.04 30.15 0.23
N HIS A 51 2.31 30.10 0.65
CA HIS A 51 2.89 28.93 1.31
C HIS A 51 2.20 28.62 2.64
N LEU A 52 1.78 29.63 3.40
CA LEU A 52 1.09 29.43 4.68
C LEU A 52 -0.27 28.76 4.46
N GLN A 53 -0.98 29.16 3.41
CA GLN A 53 -2.24 28.52 3.04
C GLN A 53 -2.02 27.04 2.67
N ILE A 54 -0.97 26.73 1.90
CA ILE A 54 -0.63 25.36 1.51
C ILE A 54 -0.24 24.52 2.73
N GLU A 55 0.63 25.03 3.60
CA GLU A 55 1.05 24.34 4.82
C GLU A 55 -0.15 24.00 5.72
N ASN A 56 -1.04 24.98 5.94
CA ASN A 56 -2.24 24.77 6.74
C ASN A 56 -3.21 23.79 6.06
N ASN A 57 -3.43 23.91 4.75
CA ASN A 57 -4.30 23.00 4.02
C ASN A 57 -3.79 21.56 4.05
N ILE A 58 -2.49 21.34 3.87
CA ILE A 58 -1.87 20.02 3.99
C ILE A 58 -2.03 19.52 5.42
N ARG A 59 -1.73 20.33 6.42
CA ARG A 59 -1.87 19.96 7.84
C ARG A 59 -3.29 19.51 8.17
N ASP A 60 -4.28 20.33 7.83
CA ASP A 60 -5.69 20.07 8.11
C ASP A 60 -6.19 18.84 7.36
N SER A 61 -5.81 18.69 6.10
CA SER A 61 -6.24 17.56 5.29
C SER A 61 -5.63 16.24 5.77
N VAL A 62 -4.37 16.24 6.24
CA VAL A 62 -3.75 15.05 6.85
C VAL A 62 -4.50 14.66 8.12
N ILE A 63 -4.86 15.62 8.98
CA ILE A 63 -5.64 15.36 10.20
C ILE A 63 -7.04 14.85 9.85
N GLN A 64 -7.71 15.46 8.87
CA GLN A 64 -9.07 15.08 8.45
C GLN A 64 -9.14 13.69 7.81
N GLN A 65 -8.09 13.27 7.11
CA GLN A 65 -8.00 11.92 6.51
C GLN A 65 -7.68 10.82 7.53
N GLY A 66 -8.02 11.04 8.81
CA GLY A 66 -7.74 10.11 9.90
C GLY A 66 -6.25 9.93 10.16
N GLY A 67 -5.43 10.88 9.73
CA GLY A 67 -4.00 10.81 9.88
C GLY A 67 -3.51 11.20 11.27
N VAL A 68 -2.21 11.03 11.43
CA VAL A 68 -1.43 11.44 12.59
C VAL A 68 -1.46 12.95 12.79
N SER A 69 -1.52 13.39 14.05
CA SER A 69 -1.40 14.80 14.39
C SER A 69 -0.02 15.33 13.99
N LEU A 70 -0.04 16.41 13.19
CA LEU A 70 1.15 17.11 12.74
C LEU A 70 1.40 18.32 13.62
N LYS A 71 2.64 18.42 14.11
CA LYS A 71 3.15 19.58 14.82
C LYS A 71 3.31 20.76 13.88
N THR A 72 3.98 20.54 12.75
CA THR A 72 4.23 21.56 11.72
C THR A 72 4.30 20.93 10.32
N VAL A 73 4.03 21.74 9.31
CA VAL A 73 4.38 21.48 7.90
C VAL A 73 5.20 22.68 7.46
N SER A 74 6.34 22.44 6.82
CA SER A 74 7.21 23.51 6.30
C SER A 74 7.48 23.28 4.83
N CYS A 75 7.06 24.24 4.01
CA CYS A 75 7.31 24.23 2.57
C CYS A 75 8.43 25.23 2.23
N PRO A 76 9.21 24.98 1.17
CA PRO A 76 10.17 25.97 0.66
C PRO A 76 9.45 27.25 0.23
N ASN A 77 10.01 28.41 0.58
CA ASN A 77 9.43 29.74 0.33
C ASN A 77 9.84 30.33 -1.04
N ASP A 78 10.74 29.66 -1.75
CA ASP A 78 11.37 30.09 -2.99
C ASP A 78 10.80 29.33 -4.22
N VAL A 79 9.62 28.72 -4.07
CA VAL A 79 8.96 28.01 -5.18
C VAL A 79 8.28 29.01 -6.10
N GLN A 80 8.81 29.16 -7.31
CA GLN A 80 8.17 29.97 -8.33
C GLN A 80 6.85 29.31 -8.77
N PRO A 81 5.73 30.05 -8.86
CA PRO A 81 4.45 29.46 -9.27
C PRO A 81 4.52 29.03 -10.75
N ALA A 82 4.49 27.72 -11.00
CA ALA A 82 4.42 27.19 -12.36
C ALA A 82 3.52 25.95 -12.44
N ALA A 83 2.78 25.84 -13.54
CA ALA A 83 1.93 24.68 -13.77
C ALA A 83 2.78 23.40 -13.90
N ASN A 84 2.31 22.34 -13.25
CA ASN A 84 2.98 21.03 -13.15
C ASN A 84 4.33 21.04 -12.41
N GLN A 85 4.68 22.13 -11.72
CA GLN A 85 5.87 22.16 -10.88
C GLN A 85 5.64 21.33 -9.62
N ALA A 86 6.66 20.57 -9.22
CA ALA A 86 6.65 19.81 -7.98
C ALA A 86 7.67 20.39 -7.01
N PHE A 87 7.32 20.37 -5.73
CA PHE A 87 8.20 20.73 -4.62
C PHE A 87 7.92 19.80 -3.44
N THR A 88 8.80 19.83 -2.43
CA THR A 88 8.69 18.96 -1.27
C THR A 88 8.52 19.80 -0.02
N CYS A 89 7.46 19.55 0.73
CA CYS A 89 7.31 20.08 2.09
C CYS A 89 7.77 19.05 3.12
N LEU A 90 8.18 19.51 4.29
CA LEU A 90 8.57 18.67 5.42
C LEU A 90 7.47 18.70 6.48
N GLY A 91 6.80 17.56 6.68
CA GLY A 91 5.88 17.36 7.80
C GLY A 91 6.62 16.92 9.05
N THR A 92 6.25 17.47 10.21
CA THR A 92 6.75 17.04 11.52
C THR A 92 5.59 16.53 12.35
N LEU A 93 5.71 15.29 12.85
CA LEU A 93 4.76 14.65 13.76
C LEU A 93 4.89 15.23 15.16
N ASP A 94 3.83 15.15 15.97
CA ASP A 94 3.89 15.51 17.39
C ASP A 94 4.89 14.64 18.19
N THR A 95 5.17 13.43 17.70
CA THR A 95 6.19 12.52 18.25
C THR A 95 7.63 12.93 17.90
N GLY A 96 7.81 13.97 17.07
CA GLY A 96 9.10 14.50 16.63
C GLY A 96 9.67 13.88 15.35
N GLY A 97 9.03 12.85 14.78
CA GLY A 97 9.42 12.30 13.48
C GLY A 97 9.12 13.26 12.33
N THR A 98 9.98 13.30 11.31
CA THR A 98 9.78 14.14 10.11
C THR A 98 9.60 13.28 8.85
N PHE A 99 8.88 13.82 7.86
CA PHE A 99 8.67 13.15 6.58
C PHE A 99 8.46 14.13 5.42
N ALA A 100 8.83 13.68 4.22
CA ALA A 100 8.68 14.44 2.99
C ALA A 100 7.26 14.30 2.41
N ILE A 101 6.65 15.43 2.06
CA ILE A 101 5.34 15.54 1.42
C ILE A 101 5.58 16.07 0.01
N LYS A 102 5.27 15.27 -1.01
CA LYS A 102 5.42 15.71 -2.40
C LYS A 102 4.19 16.53 -2.77
N VAL A 103 4.41 17.79 -3.14
CA VAL A 103 3.37 18.70 -3.59
C VAL A 103 3.56 18.96 -5.08
N GLN A 104 2.50 18.81 -5.86
CA GLN A 104 2.47 19.10 -7.28
C GLN A 104 1.45 20.22 -7.54
N GLN A 105 1.95 21.36 -7.99
CA GLN A 105 1.13 22.48 -8.43
C GLN A 105 0.49 22.12 -9.77
N LYS A 106 -0.84 22.08 -9.82
CA LYS A 106 -1.61 21.75 -11.03
C LYS A 106 -1.72 22.93 -11.99
N ASP A 107 -1.74 24.16 -11.47
CA ASP A 107 -1.91 25.37 -12.26
C ASP A 107 -1.19 26.58 -11.66
N SER A 108 -1.12 27.66 -12.44
CA SER A 108 -0.57 28.95 -11.99
C SER A 108 -1.47 29.71 -11.00
N GLN A 109 -2.67 29.21 -10.70
CA GLN A 109 -3.59 29.80 -9.73
C GLN A 109 -3.32 29.29 -8.31
N GLY A 110 -2.42 28.31 -8.14
CA GLY A 110 -2.05 27.76 -6.84
C GLY A 110 -2.85 26.53 -6.44
N THR A 111 -3.59 25.90 -7.37
CA THR A 111 -4.18 24.59 -7.11
C THR A 111 -3.06 23.58 -6.93
N VAL A 112 -3.02 22.90 -5.79
CA VAL A 112 -2.02 21.88 -5.49
C VAL A 112 -2.68 20.51 -5.28
N GLN A 113 -2.00 19.47 -5.74
CA GLN A 113 -2.25 18.09 -5.33
C GLN A 113 -1.02 17.63 -4.56
N TRP A 114 -1.21 16.98 -3.43
CA TRP A 114 -0.10 16.46 -2.64
C TRP A 114 -0.29 14.98 -2.34
N ASP A 115 0.82 14.30 -2.13
CA ASP A 115 0.88 12.89 -1.78
C ASP A 115 1.95 12.67 -0.73
N ILE A 116 1.63 11.86 0.27
CA ILE A 116 2.60 11.40 1.26
C ILE A 116 2.99 9.98 0.83
N PRO A 117 4.18 9.79 0.22
CA PRO A 117 4.68 8.44 -0.02
C PRO A 117 4.79 7.73 1.33
N SER A 118 4.54 6.42 1.39
CA SER A 118 4.70 5.65 2.63
C SER A 118 6.11 5.87 3.17
N VAL A 119 6.20 6.62 4.25
CA VAL A 119 7.44 7.00 4.93
C VAL A 119 7.58 6.14 6.17
N ARG A 120 8.81 5.95 6.65
CA ARG A 120 9.06 5.24 7.91
C ARG A 120 8.21 5.85 9.01
N GLY A 121 7.33 5.06 9.60
CA GLY A 121 6.44 5.54 10.64
C GLY A 121 5.03 5.88 10.20
N LEU A 122 4.71 5.99 8.90
CA LEU A 122 3.38 6.36 8.42
C LEU A 122 2.97 5.55 7.19
N VAL A 123 1.90 4.77 7.32
CA VAL A 123 1.33 3.96 6.24
C VAL A 123 0.10 4.64 5.68
N ASN A 124 0.05 4.79 4.36
CA ASN A 124 -1.19 5.08 3.64
C ASN A 124 -2.01 3.78 3.54
N VAL A 125 -2.95 3.63 4.47
CA VAL A 125 -3.77 2.43 4.63
C VAL A 125 -4.68 2.24 3.43
N ALA A 126 -5.21 3.32 2.82
CA ALA A 126 -6.07 3.22 1.65
C ALA A 126 -5.34 2.65 0.42
N LYS A 127 -4.10 3.09 0.18
CA LYS A 127 -3.24 2.52 -0.88
C LYS A 127 -2.87 1.07 -0.57
N LEU A 128 -2.58 0.77 0.70
CA LEU A 128 -2.29 -0.59 1.14
C LEU A 128 -3.48 -1.52 0.97
N GLU A 129 -4.69 -1.12 1.36
CA GLU A 129 -5.94 -1.85 1.15
C GLU A 129 -6.16 -2.15 -0.33
N THR A 130 -5.97 -1.15 -1.20
CA THR A 130 -6.08 -1.31 -2.65
C THR A 130 -5.09 -2.35 -3.16
N LEU A 131 -3.82 -2.24 -2.75
CA LEU A 131 -2.77 -3.19 -3.12
C LEU A 131 -3.06 -4.62 -2.63
N LEU A 132 -3.50 -4.77 -1.38
CA LEU A 132 -3.88 -6.06 -0.80
C LEU A 132 -5.10 -6.65 -1.52
N GLN A 133 -6.10 -5.83 -1.82
CA GLN A 133 -7.31 -6.26 -2.52
C GLN A 133 -6.99 -6.74 -3.94
N GLU A 134 -6.14 -6.01 -4.69
CA GLU A 134 -5.67 -6.41 -6.01
C GLU A 134 -4.89 -7.73 -5.95
N THR A 135 -3.93 -7.83 -5.02
CA THR A 135 -3.07 -9.01 -4.84
C THR A 135 -3.90 -10.24 -4.49
N LEU A 136 -4.76 -10.15 -3.47
CA LEU A 136 -5.57 -11.26 -3.00
C LEU A 136 -6.60 -11.68 -4.04
N THR A 137 -7.31 -10.73 -4.68
CA THR A 137 -8.28 -11.05 -5.73
C THR A 137 -7.62 -11.79 -6.89
N SER A 138 -6.37 -11.44 -7.20
CA SER A 138 -5.59 -12.13 -8.24
C SER A 138 -5.25 -13.58 -7.87
N GLU A 139 -4.90 -13.85 -6.61
CA GLU A 139 -4.50 -15.19 -6.15
C GLU A 139 -5.72 -16.12 -5.95
N ILE A 140 -6.77 -15.63 -5.30
CA ILE A 140 -7.93 -16.47 -4.94
C ILE A 140 -9.07 -16.43 -5.96
N ARG A 141 -8.93 -15.65 -7.04
CA ARG A 141 -9.92 -15.48 -8.13
C ARG A 141 -11.33 -15.11 -7.62
N THR A 142 -11.42 -14.48 -6.46
CA THR A 142 -12.66 -14.12 -5.78
C THR A 142 -12.58 -12.66 -5.37
N ALA A 143 -13.66 -11.91 -5.55
CA ALA A 143 -13.73 -10.52 -5.12
C ALA A 143 -13.68 -10.49 -3.58
N LEU A 144 -12.68 -9.81 -3.04
CA LEU A 144 -12.56 -9.53 -1.62
C LEU A 144 -12.67 -8.03 -1.38
N ARG A 145 -13.17 -7.68 -0.20
CA ARG A 145 -13.06 -6.34 0.37
C ARG A 145 -12.10 -6.42 1.56
N VAL A 146 -11.07 -5.58 1.55
CA VAL A 146 -10.10 -5.47 2.65
C VAL A 146 -10.35 -4.17 3.39
N GLU A 147 -10.45 -4.24 4.72
CA GLU A 147 -10.66 -3.09 5.61
C GLU A 147 -9.58 -3.09 6.69
N CYS A 148 -8.68 -2.13 6.63
CA CYS A 148 -7.53 -1.95 7.50
C CYS A 148 -7.66 -0.71 8.42
N GLY A 149 -8.70 0.11 8.27
CA GLY A 149 -9.03 1.23 9.18
C GLY A 149 -8.91 2.61 8.54
N ASP A 150 -8.41 3.59 9.31
CA ASP A 150 -8.26 4.99 8.89
C ASP A 150 -7.24 5.15 7.76
N SER A 151 -7.32 6.24 6.98
CA SER A 151 -6.55 6.39 5.73
C SER A 151 -5.03 6.47 5.91
N TYR A 152 -4.58 7.00 7.06
CA TYR A 152 -3.16 7.05 7.43
C TYR A 152 -2.94 6.57 8.86
N ARG A 153 -2.02 5.62 9.05
CA ARG A 153 -1.70 5.06 10.37
C ARG A 153 -0.24 5.28 10.72
N ALA A 154 0.03 5.83 11.90
CA ALA A 154 1.38 5.77 12.47
C ALA A 154 1.71 4.33 12.83
N VAL A 155 2.85 3.82 12.39
CA VAL A 155 3.29 2.44 12.67
C VAL A 155 4.77 2.44 12.98
N ARG A 156 5.13 1.94 14.17
CA ARG A 156 6.53 1.77 14.53
C ARG A 156 7.12 0.55 13.80
N PRO A 157 8.43 0.52 13.51
CA PRO A 157 9.09 -0.70 13.08
C PRO A 157 8.77 -1.88 14.00
N GLY A 158 8.34 -3.00 13.42
CA GLY A 158 7.92 -4.20 14.13
C GLY A 158 6.49 -4.14 14.72
N GLU A 159 5.79 -3.01 14.60
CA GLU A 159 4.38 -2.92 14.95
C GLU A 159 3.53 -3.65 13.91
N THR A 160 2.51 -4.35 14.41
CA THR A 160 1.55 -5.09 13.59
C THR A 160 0.16 -4.49 13.72
N PHE A 161 -0.60 -4.50 12.63
CA PHE A 161 -2.02 -4.20 12.65
C PHE A 161 -2.79 -5.19 11.79
N ASP A 162 -4.05 -5.38 12.14
CA ASP A 162 -4.92 -6.36 11.48
C ASP A 162 -5.82 -5.67 10.45
N CYS A 163 -5.93 -6.28 9.28
CA CYS A 163 -6.92 -5.95 8.26
C CYS A 163 -8.01 -7.04 8.26
N ASN A 164 -9.27 -6.61 8.24
CA ASN A 164 -10.43 -7.48 8.08
C ASN A 164 -10.66 -7.77 6.60
N VAL A 165 -10.86 -9.04 6.26
CA VAL A 165 -11.10 -9.47 4.88
C VAL A 165 -12.51 -10.04 4.79
N GLN A 166 -13.34 -9.38 4.00
CA GLN A 166 -14.72 -9.80 3.76
C GLN A 166 -14.81 -10.35 2.33
N SER A 167 -15.34 -11.56 2.18
CA SER A 167 -15.68 -12.07 0.85
C SER A 167 -16.86 -11.28 0.32
N ALA A 168 -16.72 -10.73 -0.89
CA ALA A 168 -17.88 -10.21 -1.58
C ALA A 168 -18.77 -11.42 -1.88
N ALA A 169 -19.97 -11.45 -1.31
CA ALA A 169 -20.91 -12.57 -1.42
C ALA A 169 -21.31 -12.91 -2.87
N LYS A 170 -20.90 -12.09 -3.84
CA LYS A 170 -21.15 -12.28 -5.26
C LYS A 170 -19.89 -12.84 -5.92
N PRO A 171 -19.84 -14.13 -6.28
CA PRO A 171 -18.77 -14.62 -7.12
C PRO A 171 -18.72 -13.76 -8.39
N LEU A 172 -17.55 -13.20 -8.69
CA LEU A 172 -17.28 -12.63 -10.00
C LEU A 172 -17.60 -13.75 -10.99
N ALA A 173 -18.60 -13.54 -11.84
CA ALA A 173 -18.90 -14.48 -12.91
C ALA A 173 -17.60 -14.66 -13.67
N ALA A 174 -16.97 -15.84 -13.50
CA ALA A 174 -15.77 -16.17 -14.23
C ALA A 174 -16.16 -16.10 -15.70
N THR A 175 -15.71 -15.08 -16.40
CA THR A 175 -15.66 -15.07 -17.85
C THR A 175 -14.56 -16.07 -18.21
N SER A 176 -14.86 -17.36 -18.05
CA SER A 176 -14.02 -18.43 -18.52
C SER A 176 -14.13 -18.37 -20.04
N THR A 177 -13.18 -17.70 -20.67
CA THR A 177 -12.86 -17.93 -22.08
C THR A 177 -12.15 -19.28 -22.16
N GLU A 178 -12.83 -20.35 -21.74
CA GLU A 178 -12.40 -21.73 -21.92
C GLU A 178 -12.66 -22.06 -23.39
N GLY A 179 -11.62 -21.85 -24.19
CA GLY A 179 -11.54 -22.40 -25.53
C GLY A 179 -11.73 -23.91 -25.45
N THR A 180 -12.87 -24.36 -25.98
CA THR A 180 -13.11 -25.63 -26.64
C THR A 180 -12.04 -26.71 -26.43
N ILE A 181 -12.14 -27.47 -25.33
CA ILE A 181 -11.72 -28.87 -25.33
C ILE A 181 -12.96 -29.72 -25.05
N SER A 182 -13.77 -29.87 -26.09
CA SER A 182 -14.80 -30.89 -26.15
C SER A 182 -14.15 -32.27 -26.22
N LYS A 183 -14.68 -33.17 -25.38
CA LYS A 183 -14.54 -34.65 -25.35
C LYS A 183 -13.45 -35.22 -24.45
N LEU A 184 -13.92 -35.78 -23.34
CA LEU A 184 -13.57 -37.04 -22.66
C LEU A 184 -13.85 -36.78 -21.17
N SER A 185 -14.67 -37.50 -20.42
CA SER A 185 -15.37 -38.78 -20.58
C SER A 185 -16.24 -38.95 -19.34
N ASN A 186 -17.42 -39.56 -19.49
CA ASN A 186 -18.31 -39.92 -18.39
C ASN A 186 -17.68 -41.03 -17.52
N ALA A 187 -17.48 -40.77 -16.23
CA ALA A 187 -17.37 -41.80 -15.20
C ALA A 187 -18.05 -41.30 -13.92
N ALA A 188 -19.12 -42.00 -13.55
CA ALA A 188 -19.96 -41.71 -12.41
C ALA A 188 -19.19 -41.84 -11.09
N LEU A 189 -19.06 -40.72 -10.36
CA LEU A 189 -18.69 -40.68 -8.96
C LEU A 189 -19.81 -39.96 -8.19
N THR A 190 -20.28 -40.62 -7.14
CA THR A 190 -21.45 -40.29 -6.32
C THR A 190 -21.28 -38.95 -5.58
N PRO A 191 -22.34 -38.14 -5.41
CA PRO A 191 -22.25 -36.81 -4.82
C PRO A 191 -22.32 -36.87 -3.29
N ALA A 192 -21.16 -36.98 -2.65
CA ALA A 192 -20.96 -36.48 -1.29
C ALA A 192 -19.84 -35.43 -1.31
N ALA A 193 -19.94 -34.51 -2.26
CA ALA A 193 -19.17 -33.27 -2.25
C ALA A 193 -19.67 -32.44 -1.05
N ARG A 194 -19.07 -32.70 0.13
CA ARG A 194 -19.09 -31.73 1.22
C ARG A 194 -18.63 -30.42 0.60
N ALA A 195 -19.54 -29.46 0.54
CA ALA A 195 -19.22 -28.07 0.28
C ALA A 195 -18.26 -27.62 1.40
N THR A 196 -16.97 -27.92 1.24
CA THR A 196 -15.92 -27.30 2.04
C THR A 196 -15.94 -25.84 1.62
N LYS A 197 -16.61 -25.04 2.46
CA LYS A 197 -16.66 -23.59 2.37
C LYS A 197 -15.24 -23.11 2.01
N PRO A 198 -15.06 -22.30 0.95
CA PRO A 198 -13.75 -21.78 0.59
C PRO A 198 -13.09 -21.19 1.83
N ILE A 199 -11.89 -21.67 2.16
CA ILE A 199 -11.10 -21.18 3.29
C ILE A 199 -10.63 -19.78 2.88
N THR A 200 -11.45 -18.77 3.14
CA THR A 200 -11.07 -17.38 2.94
C THR A 200 -10.48 -16.91 4.26
N PRO A 201 -9.26 -16.33 4.27
CA PRO A 201 -8.71 -15.76 5.49
C PRO A 201 -9.64 -14.65 5.96
N GLU A 202 -10.06 -14.71 7.22
CA GLU A 202 -10.91 -13.66 7.81
C GLU A 202 -10.09 -12.42 8.19
N ARG A 203 -8.79 -12.60 8.44
CA ARG A 203 -7.86 -11.53 8.81
C ARG A 203 -6.48 -11.72 8.21
N ILE A 204 -5.84 -10.60 7.95
CA ILE A 204 -4.44 -10.53 7.53
C ILE A 204 -3.73 -9.62 8.52
N THR A 205 -2.58 -10.07 9.03
CA THR A 205 -1.72 -9.23 9.86
C THR A 205 -0.67 -8.58 8.98
N VAL A 206 -0.65 -7.26 9.01
CA VAL A 206 0.34 -6.44 8.34
C VAL A 206 1.41 -6.03 9.34
N THR A 207 2.68 -6.15 8.94
CA THR A 207 3.85 -5.75 9.73
C THR A 207 4.69 -4.77 8.90
N MET A 208 5.19 -3.72 9.53
CA MET A 208 6.24 -2.89 8.94
C MET A 208 7.61 -3.28 9.47
N ASP A 209 8.59 -3.43 8.57
CA ASP A 209 9.99 -3.56 8.98
C ASP A 209 10.64 -2.20 9.29
N ALA A 210 11.92 -2.22 9.67
CA ALA A 210 12.67 -1.01 9.98
C ALA A 210 12.97 -0.15 8.75
N GLU A 211 12.99 -0.78 7.59
CA GLU A 211 13.21 -0.14 6.31
C GLU A 211 11.97 0.60 5.81
N GLY A 212 10.80 0.25 6.31
CA GLY A 212 9.50 0.79 5.91
C GLY A 212 8.78 -0.06 4.88
N ASN A 213 9.26 -1.27 4.60
CA ASN A 213 8.57 -2.21 3.74
C ASN A 213 7.41 -2.85 4.49
N VAL A 214 6.34 -3.09 3.74
CA VAL A 214 5.16 -3.76 4.25
C VAL A 214 5.28 -5.25 4.01
N ASN A 215 5.19 -6.04 5.08
CA ASN A 215 5.09 -7.49 5.04
C ASN A 215 3.71 -7.90 5.54
N TRP A 216 3.12 -8.95 4.98
CA TRP A 216 1.85 -9.48 5.47
C TRP A 216 1.93 -11.00 5.62
N GLN A 217 1.23 -11.51 6.63
CA GLN A 217 1.06 -12.93 6.83
C GLN A 217 -0.42 -13.27 6.87
N GLU A 218 -0.79 -14.28 6.09
CA GLU A 218 -2.13 -14.84 6.14
C GLU A 218 -2.31 -15.58 7.46
N ILE A 219 -3.26 -15.12 8.28
CA ILE A 219 -3.69 -15.89 9.44
C ILE A 219 -4.69 -16.91 8.90
N LEU A 220 -4.17 -18.09 8.53
CA LEU A 220 -5.04 -19.23 8.29
C LEU A 220 -5.89 -19.43 9.56
N PRO A 221 -7.24 -19.41 9.46
CA PRO A 221 -8.08 -19.66 10.62
C PRO A 221 -7.67 -21.01 11.18
N LYS A 222 -7.31 -21.02 12.47
CA LYS A 222 -6.94 -22.26 13.17
C LYS A 222 -8.04 -23.27 12.84
N PRO A 223 -7.72 -24.42 12.20
CA PRO A 223 -8.75 -25.36 11.79
C PRO A 223 -9.61 -25.61 13.03
N PRO A 224 -10.96 -25.52 12.91
CA PRO A 224 -11.83 -25.69 14.06
C PRO A 224 -11.34 -26.96 14.73
N THR A 225 -10.95 -26.88 15.99
CA THR A 225 -10.55 -28.06 16.75
C THR A 225 -11.77 -28.93 16.76
N VAL A 226 -11.84 -29.84 15.79
CA VAL A 226 -12.84 -30.88 15.74
C VAL A 226 -12.57 -31.58 17.05
N LYS A 227 -13.45 -31.35 18.03
CA LYS A 227 -13.54 -32.21 19.18
C LYS A 227 -13.91 -33.55 18.57
N VAL A 228 -12.90 -34.31 18.16
CA VAL A 228 -13.07 -35.69 17.79
C VAL A 228 -13.62 -36.28 19.06
N ALA A 229 -14.94 -36.47 19.09
CA ALA A 229 -15.60 -37.20 20.15
C ALA A 229 -14.83 -38.50 20.20
N ARG A 230 -14.03 -38.65 21.27
CA ARG A 230 -13.22 -39.84 21.51
C ARG A 230 -14.24 -40.95 21.67
N ALA A 231 -14.56 -41.61 20.55
CA ALA A 231 -15.29 -42.87 20.58
C ALA A 231 -14.55 -43.72 21.60
N ALA A 232 -15.29 -44.16 22.61
CA ALA A 232 -14.79 -44.83 23.80
C ALA A 232 -13.64 -45.78 23.42
N GLN A 233 -12.42 -45.40 23.79
CA GLN A 233 -11.28 -46.29 23.65
C GLN A 233 -11.50 -47.41 24.65
N VAL A 234 -11.78 -48.58 24.09
CA VAL A 234 -11.72 -49.87 24.77
C VAL A 234 -10.42 -49.92 25.58
N THR A 235 -10.61 -50.09 26.88
CA THR A 235 -9.59 -50.34 27.88
C THR A 235 -8.72 -51.51 27.47
N ALA A 236 -7.50 -51.25 26.99
CA ALA A 236 -6.43 -52.23 26.94
C ALA A 236 -5.26 -51.70 27.77
N THR A 237 -5.07 -52.33 28.92
CA THR A 237 -4.02 -52.12 29.90
C THR A 237 -2.65 -52.50 29.32
N PRO A 238 -1.62 -51.64 29.36
CA PRO A 238 -0.24 -52.07 29.24
C PRO A 238 0.44 -51.99 30.61
N THR A 239 0.77 -53.17 31.12
CA THR A 239 1.74 -53.38 32.18
C THR A 239 3.12 -52.89 31.72
N GLU A 240 3.89 -52.38 32.70
CA GLU A 240 5.34 -52.57 32.82
C GLU A 240 6.29 -51.44 32.38
N LYS A 241 6.64 -50.63 33.38
CA LYS A 241 7.99 -50.21 33.80
C LYS A 241 9.10 -50.14 32.73
N ALA A 242 9.59 -48.93 32.49
CA ALA A 242 11.04 -48.64 32.49
C ALA A 242 11.30 -47.13 32.66
N GLN A 243 11.80 -46.76 33.84
CA GLN A 243 12.44 -45.48 34.07
C GLN A 243 13.77 -45.43 33.31
N VAL A 244 13.97 -44.43 32.44
CA VAL A 244 15.32 -43.98 32.08
C VAL A 244 15.42 -42.47 32.29
N LYS A 245 16.04 -42.16 33.41
CA LYS A 245 16.47 -40.84 33.88
C LYS A 245 17.70 -40.43 33.08
N ARG A 246 17.63 -39.37 32.27
CA ARG A 246 18.82 -38.63 31.81
C ARG A 246 18.60 -37.12 31.89
N ARG A 247 19.19 -36.54 32.94
CA ARG A 247 19.70 -35.16 33.03
C ARG A 247 20.77 -34.93 31.96
N VAL A 248 20.81 -33.75 31.33
CA VAL A 248 21.95 -32.80 31.12
C VAL A 248 21.32 -31.54 30.50
N SER A 249 21.12 -30.39 31.18
CA SER A 249 22.05 -29.30 31.55
C SER A 249 22.65 -28.48 30.40
N ALA A 250 22.40 -27.15 30.43
CA ALA A 250 23.18 -26.01 29.90
C ALA A 250 23.33 -25.89 28.35
N THR A 251 23.17 -24.73 27.71
CA THR A 251 23.89 -23.47 27.97
C THR A 251 23.22 -22.35 27.17
N SER A 252 22.73 -21.29 27.84
CA SER A 252 22.46 -19.99 27.21
C SER A 252 23.78 -19.26 27.04
N LYS A 253 24.17 -18.92 25.80
CA LYS A 253 25.24 -17.97 25.52
C LYS A 253 24.63 -16.63 25.11
N THR A 254 24.73 -15.68 26.02
CA THR A 254 24.60 -14.24 25.78
C THR A 254 25.71 -13.80 24.82
N VAL A 255 25.34 -13.18 23.71
CA VAL A 255 26.26 -12.49 22.80
C VAL A 255 26.28 -11.01 23.17
N PRO A 256 27.43 -10.40 23.50
CA PRO A 256 27.54 -8.97 23.69
C PRO A 256 27.48 -8.24 22.35
N ASN A 257 26.65 -7.20 22.28
CA ASN A 257 26.60 -6.24 21.18
C ASN A 257 27.76 -5.23 21.32
N PRO A 258 28.69 -5.09 20.36
CA PRO A 258 29.73 -4.08 20.43
C PRO A 258 29.17 -2.70 20.04
N GLN A 259 29.30 -1.76 20.99
CA GLN A 259 29.12 -0.33 20.77
C GLN A 259 30.02 0.16 19.63
N ARG A 260 29.45 0.92 18.69
CA ARG A 260 30.21 1.70 17.70
C ARG A 260 30.15 3.18 18.10
N PRO A 261 31.29 3.87 18.23
CA PRO A 261 31.36 5.26 18.69
C PRO A 261 30.85 6.24 17.63
N SER A 262 30.15 7.27 18.13
CA SER A 262 29.88 8.53 17.46
C SER A 262 31.17 9.34 17.37
N ASP A 263 31.60 9.72 16.18
CA ASP A 263 32.47 10.86 15.94
C ASP A 263 32.34 11.27 14.48
N SER A 264 31.94 12.52 14.25
CA SER A 264 32.36 13.38 13.13
C SER A 264 31.73 14.76 13.30
N GLU A 265 32.38 15.53 14.16
CA GLU A 265 32.79 16.93 13.99
C GLU A 265 32.54 17.51 12.59
N VAL A 266 31.74 18.58 12.48
CA VAL A 266 31.66 19.43 11.29
C VAL A 266 32.26 20.78 11.67
N VAL A 267 33.42 21.06 11.08
CA VAL A 267 34.11 22.35 11.06
C VAL A 267 33.32 23.32 10.18
N VAL A 268 33.13 24.53 10.69
CA VAL A 268 32.52 25.67 10.00
C VAL A 268 33.66 26.52 9.42
N GLU A 269 33.63 26.76 8.12
CA GLU A 269 34.22 27.93 7.45
C GLU A 269 33.13 28.64 6.65
#